data_AF-A0A6L3XQQ8-F1
#
_entry.id   AF-A0A6L3XQQ8-F1
#
_cell.length_a   1.000
_cell.length_b   1.000
_cell.length_c   1.000
_cell.angle_alpha   90.00
_cell.angle_beta   90.00
_cell.angle_gamma   90.00
#
_symmetry.space_group_name_H-M   'P 1'
#
loop_
_entity.id
_entity.type
_entity.pdbx_description
1 polymer ?
#
loop_
_entity_poly.entity_id
_entity_poly.type
_entity_poly.pdbx_seq_one_letter_code
_entity_poly.pdbx_strand_id
1 'polypeptide(L)'
;MKWYPWLRPHFEQLIGSYQVGRGHHALLIQALPGMGDDALIYAITRFLMCQQPEGHKSCGKCRGCQLMQAGTHPDYYTLEPEKGKNTLGIDAVREVSEKLYE
;
A
#
# COMPACT_ATOMS: atom_id res chain seq x y z
N MET A 1 2.52 1.65 12.92
CA MET A 1 2.60 2.58 11.79
C MET A 1 2.26 4.00 12.25
N LYS A 2 3.14 4.98 11.99
CA LYS A 2 2.97 6.38 12.39
C LYS A 2 3.20 7.28 11.18
N TRP A 3 2.27 8.19 10.90
CA TRP A 3 2.44 9.19 9.83
C TRP A 3 3.35 10.32 10.30
N TYR A 4 4.46 10.53 9.61
CA TYR A 4 5.39 11.61 9.92
C TYR A 4 5.25 12.80 8.97
N PRO A 5 5.47 14.05 9.43
CA PRO A 5 5.28 15.24 8.60
C PRO A 5 6.11 15.27 7.31
N TRP A 6 7.31 14.69 7.31
CA TRP A 6 8.21 14.67 6.15
C TRP A 6 7.74 13.74 5.02
N LEU A 7 6.78 12.83 5.27
CA LEU A 7 6.24 11.95 4.24
C LEU A 7 5.35 12.69 3.23
N ARG A 8 4.77 13.83 3.63
CA ARG A 8 3.78 14.57 2.84
C ARG A 8 4.26 14.94 1.42
N PRO A 9 5.41 15.61 1.21
CA PRO A 9 5.85 15.97 -0.14
C PRO A 9 6.06 14.73 -1.03
N HIS A 10 6.63 13.66 -0.49
CA HIS A 10 6.86 12.42 -1.23
C HIS A 10 5.55 11.71 -1.59
N PHE A 11 4.59 11.70 -0.66
CA PHE A 11 3.25 11.16 -0.92
C PHE A 11 2.52 11.96 -1.99
N GLU A 12 2.48 13.29 -1.90
CA GLU A 12 1.80 14.15 -2.87
C GLU A 12 2.40 13.98 -4.28
N GLN A 13 3.73 13.87 -4.39
CA GLN A 13 4.41 13.60 -5.65
C GLN A 13 3.99 12.25 -6.26
N LEU A 14 4.01 11.17 -5.46
CA LEU A 14 3.65 9.84 -5.93
C LEU A 14 2.17 9.74 -6.32
N ILE A 15 1.27 10.22 -5.47
CA ILE A 15 -0.18 10.21 -5.76
C ILE A 15 -0.52 11.03 -6.99
N GLY A 16 0.14 12.16 -7.22
CA GLY A 16 -0.06 12.96 -8.43
C GLY A 16 0.15 12.14 -9.71
N SER A 17 1.15 11.24 -9.73
CA SER A 17 1.39 10.35 -10.88
C SER A 17 0.28 9.30 -11.06
N TYR A 18 -0.20 8.69 -9.97
CA TYR A 18 -1.29 7.71 -10.02
C TYR A 18 -2.61 8.35 -10.44
N GLN A 19 -2.90 9.57 -9.99
CA GLN A 19 -4.12 10.31 -10.35
C GLN A 19 -4.24 10.58 -11.85
N VAL A 20 -3.12 10.84 -12.52
CA VAL A 20 -3.10 11.08 -13.98
C VAL A 20 -2.90 9.78 -14.79
N GLY A 21 -3.00 8.61 -14.15
CA GLY A 21 -2.85 7.30 -14.80
C GLY A 21 -1.42 7.00 -15.27
N ARG A 22 -0.41 7.68 -14.72
CA ARG A 22 1.02 7.48 -15.06
C ARG A 22 1.86 6.96 -13.89
N GLY A 23 1.21 6.49 -12.84
CA GLY A 23 1.89 5.87 -11.71
C GLY A 23 2.56 4.56 -12.14
N HIS A 24 3.78 4.33 -11.69
CA HIS A 24 4.49 3.08 -11.97
C HIS A 24 3.87 1.92 -11.17
N HIS A 25 3.76 0.74 -11.78
CA HIS A 25 3.10 -0.43 -11.17
C HIS A 25 4.00 -1.14 -10.14
N ALA A 26 5.32 -0.97 -10.24
CA ALA A 26 6.30 -1.49 -9.29
C ALA A 26 7.12 -0.35 -8.68
N LEU A 27 6.87 -0.01 -7.42
CA LEU A 27 7.60 1.04 -6.71
C LEU A 27 8.54 0.41 -5.68
N LEU A 28 9.83 0.72 -5.77
CA LEU A 28 10.82 0.40 -4.74
C LEU A 28 11.08 1.65 -3.90
N ILE A 29 10.74 1.58 -2.61
CA ILE A 29 11.02 2.66 -1.65
C ILE A 29 12.26 2.30 -0.85
N GLN A 30 13.28 3.16 -0.92
CA GLN A 30 14.47 3.06 -0.10
C GLN A 30 14.37 4.07 1.05
N ALA A 31 14.46 3.57 2.28
CA ALA A 31 14.40 4.39 3.49
C ALA A 31 15.25 3.79 4.60
N LEU A 32 15.67 4.62 5.56
CA LEU A 32 16.27 4.13 6.80
C LEU A 32 15.17 3.57 7.71
N PRO A 33 15.49 2.56 8.56
CA PRO A 33 14.53 2.07 9.55
C PRO A 33 13.96 3.20 10.41
N GLY A 34 12.63 3.27 10.52
CA GLY A 34 11.94 4.29 11.30
C GLY A 34 11.61 5.59 10.56
N MET A 35 11.95 5.70 9.27
CA MET A 35 11.58 6.86 8.44
C MET A 35 10.08 6.92 8.07
N GLY A 36 9.32 5.85 8.32
CA GLY A 36 7.87 5.80 8.07
C GLY A 36 7.49 5.41 6.64
N ASP A 37 8.36 4.66 5.98
CA ASP A 37 8.10 3.99 4.70
C ASP A 37 6.86 3.10 4.77
N ASP A 38 6.64 2.39 5.89
CA ASP A 38 5.42 1.63 6.16
C ASP A 38 4.15 2.49 6.05
N ALA A 39 4.16 3.69 6.64
CA ALA A 39 3.06 4.63 6.60
C ALA A 39 2.86 5.25 5.22
N LEU A 40 3.95 5.52 4.49
CA LEU A 40 3.89 6.01 3.12
C LEU A 40 3.26 4.97 2.18
N ILE A 41 3.74 3.72 2.23
CA ILE A 41 3.22 2.59 1.45
C ILE A 41 1.73 2.42 1.74
N TYR A 42 1.34 2.36 3.01
CA TYR A 42 -0.06 2.18 3.38
C TYR A 42 -0.95 3.34 2.90
N ALA A 43 -0.48 4.58 2.95
CA ALA A 43 -1.23 5.72 2.44
C ALA A 43 -1.46 5.64 0.92
N ILE A 44 -0.44 5.23 0.15
CA ILE A 44 -0.55 5.03 -1.30
C ILE A 44 -1.54 3.89 -1.59
N THR A 45 -1.40 2.75 -0.91
CA THR A 45 -2.31 1.62 -1.07
C THR A 45 -3.75 2.00 -0.73
N ARG A 46 -3.97 2.72 0.37
CA ARG A 46 -5.29 3.21 0.76
C ARG A 46 -5.92 4.14 -0.28
N PHE A 47 -5.10 4.94 -0.96
CA PHE A 47 -5.56 5.75 -2.08
C PHE A 47 -5.96 4.87 -3.27
N LEU A 48 -5.12 3.90 -3.67
CA LEU A 48 -5.40 3.00 -4.80
C LEU A 48 -6.62 2.10 -4.60
N MET A 49 -6.87 1.63 -3.37
CA MET A 49 -8.03 0.81 -3.01
C MET A 49 -9.32 1.64 -2.81
N CYS A 50 -9.22 2.97 -2.88
CA CYS A 50 -10.37 3.84 -2.68
C CYS A 50 -11.18 3.99 -3.97
N GLN A 51 -12.46 3.63 -3.93
CA GLN A 51 -13.38 3.74 -5.06
C GLN A 51 -13.82 5.19 -5.34
N GLN A 52 -13.72 6.06 -4.33
CA GLN A 52 -14.14 7.46 -4.41
C GLN A 52 -13.12 8.37 -3.71
N PRO A 53 -11.90 8.53 -4.24
CA PRO A 53 -10.88 9.36 -3.61
C PRO A 53 -11.30 10.84 -3.57
N GLU A 54 -10.90 11.54 -2.51
CA GLU A 54 -11.17 12.97 -2.28
C GLU A 54 -9.85 13.74 -2.39
N GLY A 55 -9.54 14.27 -3.59
CA GLY A 55 -8.21 14.81 -3.89
C GLY A 55 -7.14 13.73 -3.74
N HIS A 56 -6.12 13.96 -2.91
CA HIS A 56 -5.07 12.97 -2.62
C HIS A 56 -5.45 11.97 -1.51
N LYS A 57 -6.68 12.03 -0.97
CA LYS A 57 -7.06 11.22 0.20
C LYS A 57 -8.00 10.09 -0.18
N SER A 58 -7.88 8.96 0.50
CA SER A 58 -8.94 7.95 0.53
C SER A 58 -10.15 8.50 1.30
N CYS A 59 -11.39 8.31 0.82
CA CYS A 59 -12.57 8.90 1.46
C CYS A 59 -12.96 8.28 2.81
N GLY A 60 -12.46 7.08 3.11
CA GLY A 60 -12.72 6.40 4.38
C GLY A 60 -14.12 5.79 4.53
N LYS A 61 -15.05 6.04 3.59
CA LYS A 61 -16.46 5.63 3.66
C LYS A 61 -16.90 4.61 2.61
N CYS A 62 -16.18 4.48 1.50
CA CYS A 62 -16.53 3.50 0.45
C CYS A 62 -16.23 2.07 0.92
N ARG A 63 -16.79 1.06 0.24
CA ARG A 63 -16.62 -0.35 0.61
C ARG A 63 -15.15 -0.76 0.65
N GLY A 64 -14.35 -0.37 -0.34
CA GLY A 64 -12.90 -0.62 -0.37
C GLY A 64 -12.18 -0.01 0.85
N CYS A 65 -12.50 1.24 1.21
CA CYS A 65 -11.93 1.87 2.40
C CYS A 65 -12.32 1.14 3.69
N GLN A 66 -13.57 0.70 3.83
CA GLN A 66 -14.04 -0.04 5.00
C GLN A 66 -13.31 -1.39 5.13
N LEU A 67 -13.15 -2.13 4.03
CA LEU A 67 -12.41 -3.40 4.02
C LEU A 67 -10.92 -3.20 4.35
N MET A 68 -10.31 -2.14 3.83
CA MET A 68 -8.92 -1.78 4.16
C MET A 68 -8.74 -1.40 5.64
N GLN A 69 -9.73 -0.74 6.25
CA GLN A 69 -9.71 -0.41 7.69
C GLN A 69 -9.92 -1.66 8.56
N ALA A 70 -10.75 -2.60 8.10
CA ALA A 70 -10.97 -3.88 8.76
C ALA A 70 -9.82 -4.88 8.57
N GLY A 71 -8.88 -4.62 7.65
CA GLY A 71 -7.77 -5.51 7.32
C GLY A 71 -8.18 -6.75 6.53
N THR A 72 -9.31 -6.69 5.80
CA THR A 72 -9.91 -7.84 5.09
C THR A 72 -10.20 -7.55 3.62
N HIS A 73 -9.49 -6.59 3.03
CA HIS A 73 -9.64 -6.29 1.61
C HIS A 73 -9.11 -7.44 0.75
N PRO A 74 -9.93 -8.07 -0.11
CA PRO A 74 -9.55 -9.28 -0.84
C PRO A 74 -8.40 -9.02 -1.82
N ASP A 75 -8.34 -7.81 -2.40
CA ASP A 75 -7.31 -7.44 -3.39
C ASP A 75 -6.06 -6.80 -2.75
N TYR A 76 -5.93 -6.86 -1.42
CA TYR A 76 -4.77 -6.34 -0.71
C TYR A 76 -3.95 -7.48 -0.10
N TYR A 77 -2.72 -7.65 -0.59
CA TYR A 77 -1.80 -8.69 -0.15
C TYR A 77 -0.60 -8.05 0.54
N THR A 78 -0.21 -8.61 1.70
CA THR A 78 1.00 -8.23 2.43
C THR A 78 1.94 -9.42 2.45
N LEU A 79 3.18 -9.23 1.99
CA LEU A 79 4.23 -10.24 2.00
C LEU A 79 5.25 -9.89 3.07
N GLU A 80 5.19 -10.59 4.20
CA GLU A 80 6.11 -10.45 5.33
C GLU A 80 6.63 -11.84 5.74
N PRO A 81 7.82 -11.93 6.36
CA PRO A 81 8.29 -13.19 6.93
C PRO A 81 7.28 -13.76 7.93
N GLU A 82 7.06 -15.08 7.90
CA GLU A 82 6.21 -15.74 8.89
C GLU A 82 6.73 -15.51 10.31
N LYS A 83 5.82 -15.51 11.29
CA LYS A 83 6.16 -15.30 12.69
C LYS A 83 7.24 -16.30 13.14
N GLY A 84 8.39 -15.78 13.57
CA GLY A 84 9.54 -16.57 14.02
C GLY A 84 10.57 -16.89 12.93
N LYS A 85 10.32 -16.47 11.68
CA LYS A 85 11.29 -16.53 10.58
C LYS A 85 11.81 -15.11 10.26
N ASN A 86 13.03 -15.04 9.73
CA ASN A 86 13.66 -13.79 9.27
C ASN A 86 13.78 -13.70 7.74
N THR A 87 13.22 -14.66 7.02
CA THR A 87 13.28 -14.76 5.56
C THR A 87 11.87 -14.87 4.98
N LEU A 88 11.67 -14.27 3.81
CA LEU A 88 10.45 -14.43 3.02
C LEU A 88 10.59 -15.65 2.11
N GLY A 89 9.77 -16.67 2.33
CA GLY A 89 9.80 -17.91 1.55
C GLY A 89 9.21 -17.75 0.15
N ILE A 90 9.68 -18.55 -0.80
CA ILE A 90 9.19 -18.51 -2.19
C ILE A 90 7.71 -18.89 -2.32
N ASP A 91 7.22 -19.81 -1.49
CA ASP A 91 5.84 -20.28 -1.59
C ASP A 91 4.82 -19.18 -1.21
N ALA A 92 5.15 -18.31 -0.25
CA ALA A 92 4.32 -17.14 0.08
C ALA A 92 4.20 -16.17 -1.11
N VAL A 93 5.28 -15.98 -1.88
CA VAL A 93 5.26 -15.15 -3.10
C VAL A 93 4.43 -15.80 -4.20
N ARG A 94 4.53 -17.14 -4.36
CA ARG A 94 3.75 -17.89 -5.35
C ARG A 94 2.26 -17.82 -5.08
N GLU A 95 1.83 -17.98 -3.83
CA GLU A 95 0.41 -17.92 -3.45
C GLU A 95 -0.24 -16.58 -3.84
N VAL A 96 0.45 -15.46 -3.60
CA VAL A 96 -0.05 -14.14 -4.01
C VAL A 96 -0.03 -14.01 -5.53
N SER A 97 1.01 -14.50 -6.19
CA SER A 97 1.13 -14.42 -7.64
C SER A 97 0.01 -15.20 -8.35
N GLU A 98 -0.33 -16.40 -7.87
CA GLU A 98 -1.43 -17.22 -8.41
C GLU A 98 -2.77 -16.48 -8.32
N LYS A 99 -3.09 -15.90 -7.16
CA LYS A 99 -4.33 -15.09 -6.97
C LYS A 99 -4.42 -13.84 -7.85
N LEU A 100 -3.29 -13.34 -8.36
CA LEU A 100 -3.26 -12.18 -9.26
C LEU A 100 -3.45 -12.56 -10.74
N TYR A 101 -3.23 -13.83 -11.10
CA TYR A 101 -3.38 -14.34 -12.46
C TYR A 101 -4.68 -15.11 -12.70
N GLU A 102 -5.40 -15.48 -11.65
CA GLU A 102 -6.80 -15.97 -11.71
C GLU A 102 -7.77 -14.85 -12.12
#